data_AF-A0A3M1VJW6-F1
#
_entry.id   AF-A0A3M1VJW6-F1
#
_cell.length_a   1.000
_cell.length_b   1.000
_cell.length_c   1.000
_cell.angle_alpha   90.00
_cell.angle_beta   90.00
_cell.angle_gamma   90.00
#
_symmetry.space_group_name_H-M   'P 1'
#
loop_
_entity.id
_entity.type
_entity.pdbx_description
1 polymer ?
#
loop_
_entity_poly.entity_id
_entity_poly.type
_entity_poly.pdbx_seq_one_letter_code
_entity_poly.pdbx_strand_id
1 'polypeptide(L)'
;MQVLEACRMRLILLVCCLTGLLGGCSAQAGGGVSSFKECIAAGYPTLKTKPPGCITPEGKIFQEKEEPEETAGSGGCVNKCGDGKCQQVVCMAQGCPCAETPQTCPKDCVASF
;
A
#
# COMPACT_ATOMS: atom_id res chain seq x y z
N MET A 1 41.87 -31.24 42.83
CA MET A 1 40.66 -30.44 43.02
C MET A 1 39.90 -30.28 41.69
N GLN A 2 39.28 -31.35 41.17
CA GLN A 2 38.51 -31.31 39.90
C GLN A 2 37.19 -32.08 39.99
N VAL A 3 36.75 -32.46 41.19
CA VAL A 3 35.56 -33.33 41.38
C VAL A 3 34.33 -32.56 41.87
N LEU A 4 34.48 -31.27 42.23
CA LEU A 4 33.42 -30.46 42.86
C LEU A 4 32.52 -29.71 41.86
N GLU A 5 32.94 -29.57 40.60
CA GLU A 5 32.17 -28.85 39.56
C GLU A 5 31.14 -29.75 38.85
N ALA A 6 31.32 -31.08 38.86
CA ALA A 6 30.42 -32.02 38.19
C ALA A 6 29.11 -32.28 38.95
N CYS A 7 29.05 -31.96 40.25
CA CYS A 7 27.88 -32.24 41.09
C CYS A 7 26.82 -31.12 41.06
N ARG A 8 27.22 -29.87 40.74
CA ARG A 8 26.27 -28.75 40.62
C ARG A 8 25.45 -28.77 39.33
N MET A 9 25.95 -29.43 38.29
CA MET A 9 25.33 -29.41 36.96
C MET A 9 24.19 -30.44 36.80
N ARG A 10 24.15 -31.48 37.63
CA ARG A 10 23.03 -32.45 37.66
C ARG A 10 21.83 -31.99 38.47
N LEU A 11 22.03 -31.14 39.48
CA LEU A 11 20.94 -30.61 40.30
C LEU A 11 20.13 -29.53 39.56
N ILE A 12 20.77 -28.74 38.69
CA ILE A 12 20.12 -27.68 37.90
C ILE A 12 19.22 -28.29 36.80
N LEU A 13 19.63 -29.43 36.21
CA LEU A 13 18.85 -30.09 35.16
C LEU A 13 17.50 -30.64 35.67
N LEU A 14 17.45 -31.06 36.95
CA LEU A 14 16.24 -31.59 37.57
C LEU A 14 15.24 -30.49 37.96
N VAL A 15 15.72 -29.28 38.26
CA VAL A 15 14.86 -28.14 38.64
C VAL A 15 14.19 -27.48 37.42
N CYS A 16 14.88 -27.39 36.28
CA CYS A 16 14.29 -26.84 35.04
C CYS A 16 13.19 -27.71 34.43
N CYS A 17 13.16 -29.03 34.69
CA CYS A 17 12.10 -29.91 34.18
C CYS A 17 10.81 -29.87 35.01
N LEU A 18 10.89 -29.60 36.31
CA LEU A 18 9.71 -29.55 37.20
C LEU A 18 9.07 -28.16 37.27
N THR A 19 9.84 -27.09 37.01
CA THR A 19 9.32 -25.72 36.94
C THR A 19 9.04 -25.34 35.49
N GLY A 20 7.91 -25.81 34.96
CA GLY A 20 7.39 -25.41 33.66
C GLY A 20 7.11 -23.90 33.57
N LEU A 21 8.10 -23.15 33.12
CA LEU A 21 7.99 -21.82 32.49
C LEU A 21 9.04 -21.81 31.35
N LEU A 22 8.89 -22.61 30.30
CA LEU A 22 7.98 -22.35 29.16
C LEU A 22 7.99 -20.87 28.72
N GLY A 23 9.18 -20.28 28.61
CA GLY A 23 9.44 -19.11 27.76
C GLY A 23 10.37 -19.51 26.63
N GLY A 24 9.88 -20.36 25.72
CA GLY A 24 10.64 -20.84 24.57
C GLY A 24 11.06 -19.68 23.67
N CYS A 25 12.29 -19.73 23.16
CA CYS A 25 12.65 -19.03 21.93
C CYS A 25 11.85 -19.69 20.79
N SER A 26 10.62 -19.25 20.58
CA SER A 26 9.93 -19.49 19.32
C SER A 26 10.65 -18.72 18.23
N ALA A 27 11.59 -19.38 17.56
CA ALA A 27 11.89 -19.06 16.17
C ALA A 27 10.60 -19.35 15.40
N GLN A 28 9.74 -18.35 15.32
CA GLN A 28 8.43 -18.44 14.68
C GLN A 28 8.65 -18.42 13.16
N ALA A 29 9.06 -19.58 12.63
CA ALA A 29 8.99 -19.88 11.21
C ALA A 29 7.51 -20.02 10.84
N GLY A 30 6.97 -19.08 10.06
CA GLY A 30 5.62 -19.18 9.50
C GLY A 30 4.67 -18.02 9.83
N GLY A 31 5.19 -16.81 10.08
CA GLY A 31 4.36 -15.60 10.05
C GLY A 31 3.95 -15.29 8.61
N GLY A 32 2.80 -15.81 8.18
CA GLY A 32 2.23 -15.57 6.87
C GLY A 32 1.88 -14.09 6.70
N VAL A 33 2.81 -13.32 6.16
CA VAL A 33 2.58 -11.92 5.79
C VAL A 33 1.50 -11.88 4.71
N SER A 34 0.46 -11.08 4.93
CA SER A 34 -0.68 -10.93 4.02
C SER A 34 -0.82 -9.51 3.45
N SER A 35 -0.05 -8.56 3.97
CA SER A 35 -0.11 -7.15 3.58
C SER A 35 1.26 -6.49 3.54
N PHE A 36 1.37 -5.38 2.80
CA PHE A 36 2.60 -4.58 2.72
C PHE A 36 3.05 -4.08 4.09
N LYS A 37 2.11 -3.66 4.94
CA LYS A 37 2.37 -3.21 6.31
C LYS A 37 2.98 -4.32 7.18
N GLU A 38 2.45 -5.53 7.10
CA GLU A 38 3.02 -6.70 7.78
C GLU A 38 4.38 -7.07 7.21
N CYS A 39 4.57 -6.92 5.90
CA CYS A 39 5.84 -7.22 5.23
C CYS A 39 6.98 -6.34 5.74
N ILE A 40 6.73 -5.03 5.87
CA ILE A 40 7.73 -4.09 6.43
C ILE A 40 7.90 -4.30 7.94
N ALA A 41 6.81 -4.56 8.68
CA ALA A 41 6.89 -4.84 10.12
C ALA A 41 7.70 -6.11 10.44
N ALA A 42 7.72 -7.07 9.51
CA ALA A 42 8.58 -8.25 9.57
C ALA A 42 10.06 -7.99 9.20
N GLY A 43 10.40 -6.77 8.76
CA GLY A 43 11.77 -6.37 8.43
C GLY A 43 12.24 -6.80 7.03
N TYR A 44 11.32 -7.11 6.12
CA TYR A 44 11.67 -7.49 4.76
C TYR A 44 12.08 -6.30 3.88
N PRO A 45 12.91 -6.52 2.84
CA PRO A 45 13.40 -5.44 1.98
C PRO A 45 12.28 -4.81 1.15
N THR A 46 12.29 -3.48 1.09
CA THR A 46 11.38 -2.68 0.26
C THR A 46 11.99 -2.34 -1.09
N LEU A 47 11.18 -2.39 -2.14
CA LEU A 47 11.51 -1.98 -3.50
C LEU A 47 11.17 -0.49 -3.69
N LYS A 48 12.08 0.25 -4.32
CA LYS A 48 11.88 1.66 -4.69
C LYS A 48 11.08 1.81 -5.99
N THR A 49 9.94 1.13 -6.07
CA THR A 49 8.97 1.28 -7.16
C THR A 49 7.89 2.31 -6.78
N LYS A 50 7.13 2.78 -7.76
CA LYS A 50 5.89 3.54 -7.54
C LYS A 50 4.74 2.74 -8.19
N PRO A 51 3.84 2.09 -7.42
CA PRO A 51 3.76 2.08 -5.94
C PRO A 51 4.95 1.36 -5.26
N PRO A 52 5.30 1.72 -4.02
CA PRO A 52 6.31 1.01 -3.25
C PRO A 52 5.87 -0.44 -2.97
N GLY A 53 6.85 -1.35 -2.96
CA GLY A 53 6.62 -2.79 -2.75
C GLY A 53 7.54 -3.38 -1.70
N CYS A 54 7.18 -4.52 -1.13
CA CYS A 54 7.97 -5.29 -0.17
C CYS A 54 8.03 -6.75 -0.63
N ILE A 55 9.22 -7.37 -0.58
CA ILE A 55 9.45 -8.73 -1.09
C ILE A 55 9.82 -9.71 0.04
N THR A 56 9.12 -10.85 0.13
CA THR A 56 9.42 -11.91 1.10
C THR A 56 10.51 -12.86 0.60
N PRO A 57 11.12 -13.69 1.48
CA PRO A 57 12.07 -14.74 1.07
C PRO A 57 11.47 -15.78 0.12
N GLU A 58 10.14 -15.93 0.09
CA GLU A 58 9.46 -16.78 -0.89
C GLU A 58 9.28 -16.11 -2.26
N GLY A 59 9.71 -14.85 -2.41
CA GLY A 59 9.56 -14.07 -3.63
C GLY A 59 8.19 -13.42 -3.82
N LYS A 60 7.32 -13.41 -2.79
CA LYS A 60 6.03 -12.72 -2.87
C LYS A 60 6.23 -11.22 -2.72
N ILE A 61 5.61 -10.44 -3.61
CA ILE A 61 5.66 -8.98 -3.58
C ILE A 61 4.31 -8.46 -3.08
N PHE A 62 4.35 -7.71 -1.99
CA PHE A 62 3.21 -6.94 -1.48
C PHE A 62 3.41 -5.49 -1.88
N GLN A 63 2.48 -4.91 -2.63
CA GLN A 63 2.50 -3.48 -2.94
C GLN A 63 1.70 -2.74 -1.87
N GLU A 64 2.11 -1.52 -1.55
CA GLU A 64 1.20 -0.57 -0.94
C GLU A 64 0.04 -0.41 -1.91
N LYS A 65 -1.17 -0.78 -1.47
CA LYS A 65 -2.36 -0.32 -2.17
C LYS A 65 -2.30 1.19 -2.03
N GLU A 66 -1.84 1.86 -3.08
CA GLU A 66 -2.20 3.25 -3.29
C GLU A 66 -3.72 3.27 -3.15
N GLU A 67 -4.22 3.80 -2.02
CA GLU A 67 -5.47 4.54 -2.09
C GLU A 67 -5.25 5.44 -3.29
N PRO A 68 -6.04 5.28 -4.37
CA PRO A 68 -5.81 6.06 -5.57
C PRO A 68 -5.88 7.50 -5.12
N GLU A 69 -4.71 8.15 -5.01
CA GLU A 69 -4.64 9.59 -4.88
C GLU A 69 -5.50 10.06 -6.04
N GLU A 70 -6.62 10.69 -5.67
CA GLU A 70 -7.76 10.91 -6.53
C GLU A 70 -7.24 11.31 -7.90
N THR A 71 -7.27 10.33 -8.82
CA THR A 71 -6.91 10.60 -10.19
C THR A 71 -8.04 11.52 -10.62
N ALA A 72 -7.71 12.81 -10.71
CA ALA A 72 -8.62 13.90 -11.01
C ALA A 72 -9.70 13.40 -11.98
N GLY A 73 -10.94 13.51 -11.50
CA GLY A 73 -12.03 12.63 -11.86
C GLY A 73 -12.08 12.20 -13.33
N SER A 74 -12.30 10.90 -13.53
CA SER A 74 -13.07 10.40 -14.68
C SER A 74 -14.56 10.79 -14.53
N GLY A 75 -14.80 12.04 -14.15
CA GLY A 75 -16.05 12.73 -14.41
C GLY A 75 -15.94 13.23 -15.84
N GLY A 76 -16.32 12.40 -16.81
CA GLY A 76 -16.47 12.86 -18.18
C GLY A 76 -17.32 14.13 -18.18
N CYS A 77 -16.80 15.19 -18.79
CA CYS A 77 -17.59 16.39 -19.01
C CYS A 77 -18.62 16.10 -20.12
N VAL A 78 -19.78 16.76 -20.04
CA VAL A 78 -20.87 16.64 -21.00
C VAL A 78 -20.59 17.63 -22.13
N ASN A 79 -20.44 17.12 -23.34
CA ASN A 79 -20.37 17.97 -24.52
C ASN A 79 -21.73 18.66 -24.74
N LYS A 80 -21.74 20.00 -24.79
CA LYS A 80 -22.95 20.80 -25.04
C LYS A 80 -22.88 21.61 -26.33
N CYS A 81 -21.93 21.28 -27.20
CA CYS A 81 -21.70 22.00 -28.42
C CYS A 81 -22.95 21.97 -29.32
N GLY A 82 -23.43 23.14 -29.69
CA GLY A 82 -24.66 23.36 -30.44
C GLY A 82 -25.87 23.72 -29.57
N ASP A 83 -25.70 24.02 -28.28
CA ASP A 83 -26.74 24.56 -27.40
C ASP A 83 -26.92 26.08 -27.54
N GLY A 84 -26.05 26.72 -28.33
CA GLY A 84 -26.09 28.15 -28.64
C GLY A 84 -25.34 29.03 -27.63
N LYS A 85 -24.56 28.44 -26.72
CA LYS A 85 -23.70 29.15 -25.77
C LYS A 85 -22.30 28.54 -25.81
N CYS A 86 -21.26 29.33 -25.57
CA CYS A 86 -19.88 28.84 -25.45
C CYS A 86 -19.53 28.54 -23.98
N GLN A 87 -19.31 27.28 -23.64
CA GLN A 87 -19.11 26.83 -22.26
C GLN A 87 -17.63 27.00 -21.86
N GLN A 88 -17.33 28.05 -21.10
CA GLN A 88 -15.96 28.30 -20.61
C GLN A 88 -15.76 27.88 -19.14
N VAL A 89 -16.85 27.75 -18.37
CA VAL A 89 -16.80 27.39 -16.95
C VAL A 89 -17.20 25.92 -16.79
N VAL A 90 -16.19 25.10 -16.54
CA VAL A 90 -16.32 23.65 -16.29
C VAL A 90 -16.28 23.42 -14.79
N CYS A 91 -17.20 22.64 -14.24
CA CYS A 91 -17.03 22.09 -12.90
C CYS A 91 -16.28 20.74 -12.97
N MET A 92 -15.46 20.42 -11.96
CA MET A 92 -14.67 19.18 -11.91
C MET A 92 -15.50 17.94 -11.53
N ALA A 93 -16.80 17.94 -11.81
CA ALA A 93 -17.73 16.88 -11.45
C ALA A 93 -18.33 16.20 -12.69
N GLN A 94 -18.84 14.98 -12.51
CA GLN A 94 -19.50 14.22 -13.57
C GLN A 94 -20.83 14.90 -13.94
N GLY A 95 -21.08 15.11 -15.24
CA GLY A 95 -22.27 15.84 -15.72
C GLY A 95 -22.06 17.33 -16.00
N CYS A 96 -20.87 17.87 -15.71
CA CYS A 96 -20.51 19.27 -15.98
C CYS A 96 -20.24 19.53 -17.46
N PRO A 97 -20.61 20.70 -18.01
CA PRO A 97 -20.32 21.02 -19.41
C PRO A 97 -18.81 21.04 -19.68
N CYS A 98 -18.38 20.53 -20.83
CA CYS A 98 -16.98 20.62 -21.26
C CYS A 98 -16.56 22.07 -21.55
N ALA A 99 -15.26 22.36 -21.38
CA ALA A 99 -14.70 23.60 -21.92
C ALA A 99 -14.76 23.56 -23.44
N GLU A 100 -15.46 24.52 -24.02
CA GLU A 100 -15.58 24.72 -25.45
C GLU A 100 -14.69 25.88 -25.89
N THR A 101 -14.01 25.67 -27.01
CA THR A 101 -13.13 26.63 -27.65
C THR A 101 -13.56 26.78 -29.10
N PRO A 102 -13.15 27.85 -29.81
CA PRO A 102 -13.42 27.94 -31.25
C PRO A 102 -12.88 26.76 -32.06
N GLN A 103 -11.86 26.05 -31.55
CA GLN A 103 -11.34 24.83 -32.17
C GLN A 103 -12.20 23.59 -31.88
N THR A 104 -12.81 23.50 -30.68
CA THR A 104 -13.57 22.31 -30.25
C THR A 104 -15.08 22.43 -30.45
N CYS A 105 -15.63 23.66 -30.48
CA CYS A 105 -17.02 23.96 -30.85
C CYS A 105 -17.13 25.32 -31.59
N PRO A 106 -16.74 25.40 -32.87
CA PRO A 106 -16.81 26.64 -33.66
C PRO A 106 -18.24 27.17 -33.87
N LYS A 107 -19.24 26.30 -33.68
CA LYS A 107 -20.66 26.64 -33.86
C LYS A 107 -21.14 27.63 -32.80
N ASP A 108 -20.74 27.42 -31.56
CA ASP A 108 -21.19 28.21 -30.41
C ASP A 108 -20.10 29.15 -29.90
N CYS A 109 -18.84 28.75 -29.99
CA CYS A 109 -17.68 29.57 -29.71
C CYS A 109 -17.15 30.20 -31.01
N VAL A 110 -17.89 31.17 -31.56
CA VAL A 110 -17.37 31.93 -32.71
C VAL A 110 -16.05 32.58 -32.32
N ALA A 111 -15.00 32.34 -33.11
CA ALA A 111 -13.75 33.07 -32.98
C ALA A 111 -14.07 34.55 -33.23
N SER A 112 -14.29 35.29 -32.14
CA SER A 112 -14.51 36.73 -32.20
C SER A 112 -13.15 37.33 -32.53
N PHE A 113 -12.95 37.60 -33.81
CA PHE A 113 -11.82 38.38 -34.33
C PHE A 113 -12.12 39.87 -34.29
#